data_AF-A0A0Q8HRQ9-F1
#
_entry.id   AF-A0A0Q8HRQ9-F1
#
_cell.length_a   1.000
_cell.length_b   1.000
_cell.length_c   1.000
_cell.angle_alpha   90.00
_cell.angle_beta   90.00
_cell.angle_gamma   90.00
#
_symmetry.space_group_name_H-M   'P 1'
#
loop_
_entity.id
_entity.type
_entity.pdbx_description
1 polymer ?
#
loop_
_entity_poly.entity_id
_entity_poly.type
_entity_poly.pdbx_seq_one_letter_code
_entity_poly.pdbx_strand_id
1 'polypeptide(L)'
;MSQIQRVLAQGNFDGLCLIYSLFNAFKALKRPKEQAAKFARDHRDQWIVVIGNTPSLHNFVLGSGSVFGIQSDEMDVKVKRAFIATSFDVMTEESNDSCTVTATDIQSLVTMDFTKSVAVLCVKKRAKFENGGMGEHWITIVGRDDELGKYLVACSNTLLHYGFTERQDEQTGRFYNTTIDVAGITKATVYSDYINQVHVSKR
;
A
#
# COMPACT_ATOMS: atom_id res chain seq x y z
N MET A 1 -15.09 23.75 6.38
CA MET A 1 -13.63 23.50 6.38
C MET A 1 -13.38 22.26 5.54
N SER A 2 -12.56 22.32 4.49
CA SER A 2 -12.21 21.13 3.72
C SER A 2 -11.39 20.20 4.62
N GLN A 3 -11.84 18.95 4.75
CA GLN A 3 -11.14 17.96 5.54
C GLN A 3 -9.79 17.68 4.88
N ILE A 4 -8.69 17.80 5.62
CA ILE A 4 -7.34 17.67 5.06
C ILE A 4 -7.09 16.18 4.76
N GLN A 5 -6.69 15.83 3.55
CA GLN A 5 -6.39 14.45 3.14
C GLN A 5 -5.00 13.99 3.57
N ARG A 6 -4.89 12.80 4.17
CA ARG A 6 -3.63 12.19 4.67
C ARG A 6 -3.27 10.92 3.90
N VAL A 7 -4.25 10.14 3.45
CA VAL A 7 -4.02 8.97 2.60
C VAL A 7 -3.91 9.44 1.16
N LEU A 8 -2.87 9.01 0.45
CA LEU A 8 -2.72 9.30 -0.97
C LEU A 8 -3.83 8.62 -1.76
N ALA A 9 -4.61 9.40 -2.52
CA ALA A 9 -5.59 8.91 -3.47
C ALA A 9 -5.03 8.86 -4.90
N GLN A 10 -5.55 7.94 -5.70
CA GLN A 10 -5.40 7.98 -7.15
C GLN A 10 -5.89 9.33 -7.68
N GLY A 11 -5.12 9.95 -8.58
CA GLY A 11 -5.33 11.33 -9.04
C GLY A 11 -4.36 12.36 -8.44
N ASN A 12 -3.68 12.04 -7.33
CA ASN A 12 -2.55 12.85 -6.83
C ASN A 12 -1.28 12.68 -7.68
N PHE A 13 -1.20 11.55 -8.39
CA PHE A 13 -0.11 11.09 -9.24
C PHE A 13 -0.64 9.98 -10.15
N ASP A 14 -0.92 10.27 -11.41
CA ASP A 14 -1.48 9.32 -12.36
C ASP A 14 -0.55 8.09 -12.50
N GLY A 15 -0.95 6.94 -11.92
CA GLY A 15 -0.09 5.79 -11.71
C GLY A 15 -0.78 4.55 -11.12
N LEU A 16 -0.03 3.44 -11.05
CA LEU A 16 -0.50 2.11 -10.63
C LEU A 16 -0.82 2.05 -9.13
N CYS A 17 -1.86 1.30 -8.76
CA CYS A 17 -2.25 1.12 -7.36
C CYS A 17 -1.12 0.59 -6.46
N LEU A 18 -0.19 -0.19 -7.01
CA LEU A 18 1.00 -0.63 -6.27
C LEU A 18 1.83 0.55 -5.79
N ILE A 19 2.23 1.47 -6.68
CA ILE A 19 3.09 2.60 -6.32
C ILE A 19 2.42 3.44 -5.24
N TYR A 20 1.11 3.68 -5.37
CA TYR A 20 0.33 4.34 -4.33
C TYR A 20 0.36 3.63 -2.98
N SER A 21 0.25 2.29 -2.98
CA SER A 21 0.36 1.50 -1.77
C SER A 21 1.75 1.62 -1.13
N LEU A 22 2.83 1.61 -1.93
CA LEU A 22 4.20 1.80 -1.44
C LEU A 22 4.40 3.17 -0.78
N PHE A 23 3.94 4.25 -1.43
CA PHE A 23 4.04 5.59 -0.86
C PHE A 23 3.12 5.78 0.35
N ASN A 24 1.92 5.17 0.37
CA ASN A 24 1.08 5.16 1.56
C ASN A 24 1.72 4.39 2.73
N ALA A 25 2.42 3.29 2.45
CA ALA A 25 3.19 2.54 3.45
C ALA A 25 4.32 3.39 4.04
N PHE A 26 5.16 4.00 3.18
CA PHE A 26 6.24 4.87 3.63
C PHE A 26 5.71 6.07 4.43
N LYS A 27 4.67 6.73 3.92
CA LYS A 27 4.02 7.85 4.59
C LYS A 27 3.45 7.45 5.95
N ALA A 28 2.76 6.32 6.05
CA ALA A 28 2.20 5.84 7.31
C ALA A 28 3.30 5.58 8.36
N LEU A 29 4.46 5.09 7.94
CA LEU A 29 5.59 4.84 8.83
C LEU A 29 6.32 6.11 9.27
N LYS A 30 6.49 7.11 8.38
CA LYS A 30 7.41 8.24 8.61
C LYS A 30 6.77 9.61 8.74
N ARG A 31 5.62 9.79 8.10
CA ARG A 31 4.91 11.06 7.95
C ARG A 31 3.38 10.88 8.10
N PRO A 32 2.88 10.17 9.14
CA PRO A 32 1.46 9.82 9.22
C PRO A 32 0.53 11.05 9.23
N LYS A 33 0.94 12.12 9.92
CA LYS A 33 0.16 13.36 10.07
C LYS A 33 0.28 14.35 8.90
N GLU A 34 1.28 14.16 8.02
CA GLU A 34 1.51 15.06 6.89
C GLU A 34 0.34 15.02 5.90
N GLN A 35 0.00 16.15 5.30
CA GLN A 35 -1.01 16.22 4.26
C GLN A 35 -0.53 15.48 3.00
N ALA A 36 -1.39 14.67 2.40
CA ALA A 36 -1.12 13.89 1.20
C ALA A 36 -0.55 14.75 0.05
N ALA A 37 -1.15 15.91 -0.21
CA ALA A 37 -0.69 16.82 -1.26
C ALA A 37 0.70 17.42 -0.99
N LYS A 38 1.05 17.67 0.28
CA LYS A 38 2.39 18.15 0.65
C LYS A 38 3.41 17.02 0.49
N PHE A 39 3.13 15.86 1.07
CA PHE A 39 3.97 14.68 0.94
C PHE A 39 4.23 14.33 -0.53
N ALA A 40 3.20 14.41 -1.37
CA ALA A 40 3.31 14.20 -2.81
C ALA A 40 4.28 15.18 -3.49
N ARG A 41 4.19 16.49 -3.19
CA ARG A 41 5.13 17.46 -3.76
C ARG A 41 6.56 17.22 -3.28
N ASP A 42 6.73 16.92 -1.99
CA ASP A 42 8.05 16.76 -1.38
C ASP A 42 8.76 15.48 -1.81
N HIS A 43 8.02 14.45 -2.26
CA HIS A 43 8.57 13.17 -2.72
C HIS A 43 8.38 12.95 -4.23
N ARG A 44 8.23 14.03 -5.00
CA ARG A 44 7.96 13.97 -6.44
C ARG A 44 9.09 13.31 -7.22
N ASP A 45 10.34 13.57 -6.85
CA ASP A 45 11.50 13.04 -7.58
C ASP A 45 11.66 11.52 -7.35
N GLN A 46 11.48 11.05 -6.10
CA GLN A 46 11.42 9.62 -5.79
C GLN A 46 10.27 8.94 -6.53
N TRP A 47 9.11 9.61 -6.62
CA TRP A 47 7.97 9.10 -7.37
C TRP A 47 8.29 8.91 -8.85
N ILE A 48 8.97 9.87 -9.49
CA ILE A 48 9.42 9.79 -10.88
C ILE A 48 10.36 8.60 -11.09
N VAL A 49 11.32 8.39 -10.18
CA VAL A 49 12.26 7.27 -10.25
C VAL A 49 11.54 5.93 -10.11
N VAL A 50 10.62 5.80 -9.13
CA VAL A 50 9.84 4.56 -8.94
C VAL A 50 8.95 4.26 -10.15
N ILE A 51 8.31 5.27 -10.74
CA ILE A 51 7.56 5.10 -12.00
C ILE A 51 8.49 4.61 -13.12
N GLY A 52 9.64 5.27 -13.32
CA GLY A 52 10.60 4.90 -14.37
C GLY A 52 11.09 3.46 -14.27
N ASN A 53 11.17 2.92 -13.05
CA ASN A 53 11.59 1.54 -12.77
C ASN A 53 10.44 0.53 -12.78
N THR A 54 9.20 0.95 -13.03
CA THR A 54 8.03 0.06 -12.96
C THR A 54 8.01 -0.93 -14.13
N PRO A 55 8.13 -2.26 -13.89
CA PRO A 55 8.29 -3.26 -14.95
C PRO A 55 7.17 -3.30 -16.01
N SER A 56 5.96 -2.81 -15.69
CA SER A 56 4.81 -2.83 -16.60
C SER A 56 4.63 -1.60 -17.48
N LEU A 57 5.58 -0.64 -17.50
CA LEU A 57 5.51 0.47 -18.44
C LEU A 57 5.41 -0.05 -19.89
N HIS A 58 6.08 -1.15 -20.21
CA HIS A 58 6.00 -1.83 -21.50
C HIS A 58 4.59 -2.37 -21.82
N ASN A 59 3.91 -3.02 -20.87
CA ASN A 59 2.54 -3.52 -21.08
C ASN A 59 1.51 -2.39 -21.21
N PHE A 60 1.73 -1.29 -20.49
CA PHE A 60 0.96 -0.05 -20.64
C PHE A 60 1.16 0.56 -22.04
N VAL A 61 2.41 0.62 -22.53
CA VAL A 61 2.75 1.08 -23.89
C VAL A 61 2.18 0.16 -24.98
N LEU A 62 2.05 -1.14 -24.72
CA LEU A 62 1.44 -2.12 -25.64
C LEU A 62 -0.10 -2.09 -25.66
N GLY A 63 -0.75 -1.14 -24.99
CA GLY A 63 -2.22 -1.03 -24.96
C GLY A 63 -2.92 -2.18 -24.22
N SER A 64 -2.16 -3.06 -23.56
CA SER A 64 -2.67 -4.22 -22.81
C SER A 64 -3.00 -3.88 -21.35
N GLY A 65 -2.76 -2.64 -20.93
CA GLY A 65 -2.91 -2.19 -19.55
C GLY A 65 -1.79 -2.69 -18.63
N SER A 66 -1.98 -2.56 -17.31
CA SER A 66 -1.03 -3.09 -16.32
C SER A 66 -1.50 -4.42 -15.75
N VAL A 67 -0.66 -5.46 -15.90
CA VAL A 67 -0.91 -6.82 -15.38
C VAL A 67 -0.39 -6.98 -13.94
N PHE A 68 -0.03 -5.88 -13.25
CA PHE A 68 0.58 -5.95 -11.92
C PHE A 68 -0.31 -6.53 -10.80
N GLY A 69 -1.58 -6.83 -11.08
CA GLY A 69 -2.51 -7.50 -10.16
C GLY A 69 -2.66 -9.01 -10.38
N ILE A 70 -2.27 -9.56 -11.54
CA ILE A 70 -2.50 -10.97 -11.86
C ILE A 70 -1.17 -11.72 -11.73
N GLN A 71 -1.13 -12.72 -10.85
CA GLN A 71 -0.01 -13.65 -10.75
C GLN A 71 0.02 -14.54 -11.99
N SER A 72 1.07 -14.42 -12.80
CA SER A 72 1.28 -15.28 -13.97
C SER A 72 2.19 -16.47 -13.64
N ASP A 73 3.28 -16.25 -12.90
CA ASP A 73 4.34 -17.25 -12.66
C ASP A 73 5.32 -16.84 -11.52
N GLU A 74 6.28 -17.71 -11.18
CA GLU A 74 7.30 -17.46 -10.14
C GLU A 74 8.23 -16.26 -10.45
N MET A 75 8.49 -15.99 -11.73
CA MET A 75 9.36 -14.89 -12.13
C MET A 75 8.67 -13.56 -11.88
N ASP A 76 7.40 -13.44 -12.23
CA ASP A 76 6.58 -12.28 -11.92
C ASP A 76 6.54 -11.98 -10.40
N VAL A 77 6.47 -13.02 -9.56
CA VAL A 77 6.60 -12.86 -8.10
C VAL A 77 7.96 -12.31 -7.68
N LYS A 78 9.05 -12.84 -8.22
CA LYS A 78 10.41 -12.35 -7.93
C LYS A 78 10.58 -10.89 -8.36
N VAL A 79 10.15 -10.55 -9.56
CA VAL A 79 10.21 -9.18 -10.11
C VAL A 79 9.41 -8.21 -9.26
N LYS A 80 8.18 -8.56 -8.88
CA LYS A 80 7.32 -7.71 -8.04
C LYS A 80 7.93 -7.50 -6.65
N ARG A 81 8.44 -8.54 -6.01
CA ARG A 81 9.09 -8.42 -4.70
C ARG A 81 10.36 -7.55 -4.75
N ALA A 82 11.20 -7.76 -5.76
CA ALA A 82 12.38 -6.92 -5.99
C ALA A 82 11.98 -5.45 -6.21
N PHE A 83 10.98 -5.21 -7.06
CA PHE A 83 10.46 -3.87 -7.31
C PHE A 83 9.94 -3.18 -6.04
N ILE A 84 9.19 -3.89 -5.18
CA ILE A 84 8.73 -3.36 -3.89
C ILE A 84 9.92 -2.95 -3.02
N ALA A 85 10.90 -3.85 -2.83
CA ALA A 85 12.09 -3.56 -2.04
C ALA A 85 12.87 -2.35 -2.57
N THR A 86 13.21 -2.36 -3.85
CA THR A 86 13.95 -1.27 -4.50
C THR A 86 13.20 0.06 -4.47
N SER A 87 11.87 0.05 -4.51
CA SER A 87 11.08 1.28 -4.35
C SER A 87 11.26 1.91 -2.96
N PHE A 88 11.40 1.10 -1.92
CA PHE A 88 11.72 1.60 -0.58
C PHE A 88 13.16 2.05 -0.44
N ASP A 89 14.11 1.43 -1.15
CA ASP A 89 15.49 1.91 -1.21
C ASP A 89 15.51 3.33 -1.80
N VAL A 90 14.81 3.56 -2.92
CA VAL A 90 14.67 4.91 -3.53
C VAL A 90 14.04 5.90 -2.55
N MET A 91 12.98 5.51 -1.83
CA MET A 91 12.33 6.40 -0.85
C MET A 91 13.20 6.69 0.39
N THR A 92 14.26 5.92 0.63
CA THR A 92 15.14 6.07 1.80
C THR A 92 16.59 6.47 1.47
N GLU A 93 16.95 6.57 0.20
CA GLU A 93 18.32 6.79 -0.29
C GLU A 93 18.99 8.01 0.35
N GLU A 94 18.34 9.16 0.31
CA GLU A 94 18.84 10.44 0.84
C GLU A 94 18.46 10.71 2.30
N SER A 95 17.93 9.69 2.98
CA SER A 95 17.49 9.79 4.37
C SER A 95 18.43 9.04 5.31
N ASN A 96 18.45 9.43 6.60
CA ASN A 96 19.04 8.61 7.66
C ASN A 96 18.17 7.41 8.03
N ASP A 97 17.30 6.95 7.13
CA ASP A 97 16.43 5.82 7.35
C ASP A 97 16.94 4.58 6.57
N SER A 98 16.61 3.41 7.09
CA SER A 98 16.76 2.11 6.42
C SER A 98 15.40 1.45 6.33
N CYS A 99 15.11 0.82 5.20
CA CYS A 99 13.90 0.04 5.03
C CYS A 99 14.24 -1.45 4.99
N THR A 100 13.38 -2.28 5.56
CA THR A 100 13.39 -3.72 5.37
C THR A 100 12.03 -4.15 4.85
N VAL A 101 12.05 -4.83 3.70
CA VAL A 101 10.88 -5.46 3.10
C VAL A 101 11.04 -6.96 3.22
N THR A 102 10.09 -7.61 3.89
CA THR A 102 10.11 -9.06 4.12
C THR A 102 8.84 -9.68 3.57
N ALA A 103 8.99 -10.66 2.68
CA ALA A 103 7.86 -11.47 2.23
C ALA A 103 7.25 -12.19 3.44
N THR A 104 5.93 -12.15 3.56
CA THR A 104 5.21 -12.70 4.70
C THR A 104 3.97 -13.45 4.23
N ASP A 105 3.24 -14.05 5.16
CA ASP A 105 2.03 -14.81 4.87
C ASP A 105 0.80 -14.25 5.62
N ILE A 106 -0.36 -14.84 5.33
CA ILE A 106 -1.64 -14.40 5.91
C ILE A 106 -1.63 -14.59 7.44
N GLN A 107 -1.03 -15.67 7.92
CA GLN A 107 -0.97 -16.01 9.35
C GLN A 107 -0.13 -14.98 10.12
N SER A 108 0.98 -14.55 9.54
CA SER A 108 1.89 -13.57 10.12
C SER A 108 1.25 -12.19 10.29
N LEU A 109 0.24 -11.83 9.48
CA LEU A 109 -0.53 -10.59 9.67
C LEU A 109 -1.27 -10.56 11.02
N VAL A 110 -1.64 -11.73 11.56
CA VAL A 110 -2.33 -11.85 12.85
C VAL A 110 -1.41 -11.60 14.04
N THR A 111 -0.10 -11.71 13.87
CA THR A 111 0.88 -11.45 14.94
C THR A 111 1.78 -10.25 14.64
N MET A 112 1.53 -9.52 13.56
CA MET A 112 2.36 -8.39 13.13
C MET A 112 2.24 -7.21 14.10
N ASP A 113 3.39 -6.66 14.50
CA ASP A 113 3.45 -5.40 15.26
C ASP A 113 3.28 -4.20 14.32
N PHE A 114 2.03 -3.74 14.19
CA PHE A 114 1.70 -2.57 13.38
C PHE A 114 2.24 -1.25 13.96
N THR A 115 2.68 -1.19 15.22
CA THR A 115 3.30 0.05 15.73
C THR A 115 4.63 0.34 15.03
N LYS A 116 5.33 -0.71 14.57
CA LYS A 116 6.64 -0.65 13.92
C LYS A 116 6.61 -0.94 12.43
N SER A 117 5.56 -1.62 11.93
CA SER A 117 5.50 -2.05 10.55
C SER A 117 4.14 -1.79 9.91
N VAL A 118 4.09 -1.93 8.58
CA VAL A 118 2.87 -1.99 7.78
C VAL A 118 2.93 -3.21 6.87
N ALA A 119 1.80 -3.63 6.30
CA ALA A 119 1.77 -4.67 5.29
C ALA A 119 1.30 -4.11 3.95
N VAL A 120 2.03 -4.41 2.88
CA VAL A 120 1.65 -4.14 1.49
C VAL A 120 1.22 -5.46 0.87
N LEU A 121 0.01 -5.51 0.30
CA LEU A 121 -0.50 -6.73 -0.34
C LEU A 121 -1.44 -6.46 -1.50
N CYS A 122 -1.59 -7.46 -2.36
CA CYS A 122 -2.52 -7.43 -3.48
C CYS A 122 -3.78 -8.26 -3.17
N VAL A 123 -4.94 -7.61 -3.19
CA VAL A 123 -6.24 -8.28 -3.05
C VAL A 123 -6.77 -8.74 -4.40
N LYS A 124 -7.50 -9.85 -4.39
CA LYS A 124 -8.25 -10.39 -5.53
C LYS A 124 -9.59 -9.69 -5.67
N LYS A 125 -10.21 -9.77 -6.85
CA LYS A 125 -11.56 -9.21 -7.14
C LYS A 125 -12.65 -9.60 -6.11
N ARG A 126 -12.48 -10.73 -5.44
CA ARG A 126 -13.42 -11.27 -4.44
C ARG A 126 -13.28 -10.66 -3.04
N ALA A 127 -12.22 -9.90 -2.78
CA ALA A 127 -12.05 -9.23 -1.50
C ALA A 127 -13.15 -8.17 -1.30
N LYS A 128 -13.67 -8.10 -0.07
CA LYS A 128 -14.68 -7.12 0.33
C LYS A 128 -14.07 -6.18 1.36
N PHE A 129 -14.26 -4.90 1.11
CA PHE A 129 -13.96 -3.82 2.02
C PHE A 129 -15.26 -3.33 2.67
N GLU A 130 -15.13 -2.47 3.66
CA GLU A 130 -16.25 -1.77 4.32
C GLU A 130 -17.29 -1.20 3.34
N ASN A 131 -16.82 -0.64 2.21
CA ASN A 131 -17.66 0.01 1.21
C ASN A 131 -18.04 -0.90 0.03
N GLY A 132 -17.64 -2.18 0.06
CA GLY A 132 -17.90 -3.15 -1.01
C GLY A 132 -16.64 -3.69 -1.70
N GLY A 133 -16.80 -4.25 -2.90
CA GLY A 133 -15.69 -4.82 -3.67
C GLY A 133 -14.99 -3.77 -4.53
N MET A 134 -13.65 -3.76 -4.51
CA MET A 134 -12.82 -2.77 -5.24
C MET A 134 -12.12 -3.33 -6.49
N GLY A 135 -12.32 -4.61 -6.80
CA GLY A 135 -11.56 -5.30 -7.84
C GLY A 135 -10.18 -5.76 -7.35
N GLU A 136 -9.32 -6.18 -8.28
CA GLU A 136 -7.94 -6.52 -7.98
C GLU A 136 -7.13 -5.25 -7.74
N HIS A 137 -6.49 -5.15 -6.58
CA HIS A 137 -5.92 -3.88 -6.14
C HIS A 137 -4.80 -4.08 -5.11
N TRP A 138 -3.80 -3.20 -5.14
CA TRP A 138 -2.76 -3.16 -4.12
C TRP A 138 -3.14 -2.21 -3.00
N ILE A 139 -2.99 -2.66 -1.77
CA ILE A 139 -3.37 -1.91 -0.57
C ILE A 139 -2.29 -1.95 0.49
N THR A 140 -2.36 -0.98 1.39
CA THR A 140 -1.53 -0.93 2.59
C THR A 140 -2.39 -1.11 3.82
N ILE A 141 -2.14 -2.18 4.59
CA ILE A 141 -2.64 -2.32 5.95
C ILE A 141 -1.71 -1.54 6.87
N VAL A 142 -2.26 -0.51 7.51
CA VAL A 142 -1.51 0.42 8.35
C VAL A 142 -1.66 0.15 9.85
N GLY A 143 -2.64 -0.67 10.21
CA GLY A 143 -2.98 -1.02 11.59
C GLY A 143 -4.02 -2.13 11.64
N ARG A 144 -4.40 -2.51 12.86
CA ARG A 144 -5.44 -3.50 13.12
C ARG A 144 -6.25 -3.07 14.35
N ASP A 145 -7.55 -3.25 14.26
CA ASP A 145 -8.49 -3.11 15.35
C ASP A 145 -8.92 -4.52 15.78
N ASP A 146 -8.36 -4.97 16.91
CA ASP A 146 -8.61 -6.31 17.45
C ASP A 146 -10.01 -6.46 18.07
N GLU A 147 -10.60 -5.37 18.55
CA GLU A 147 -11.95 -5.38 19.14
C GLU A 147 -13.02 -5.56 18.05
N LEU A 148 -12.84 -4.87 16.92
CA LEU A 148 -13.74 -4.97 15.77
C LEU A 148 -13.37 -6.09 14.79
N GLY A 149 -12.21 -6.74 14.97
CA GLY A 149 -11.73 -7.79 14.08
C GLY A 149 -11.44 -7.28 12.67
N LYS A 150 -10.83 -6.10 12.55
CA LYS A 150 -10.61 -5.40 11.26
C LYS A 150 -9.16 -5.01 11.04
N TYR A 151 -8.72 -5.14 9.79
CA TYR A 151 -7.53 -4.46 9.29
C TYR A 151 -7.87 -3.04 8.86
N LEU A 152 -7.01 -2.09 9.26
CA LEU A 152 -7.13 -0.68 8.92
C LEU A 152 -6.34 -0.41 7.64
N VAL A 153 -7.01 0.08 6.59
CA VAL A 153 -6.42 0.13 5.24
C VAL A 153 -6.31 1.56 4.73
N ALA A 154 -5.11 1.92 4.27
CA ALA A 154 -4.84 3.09 3.47
C ALA A 154 -4.91 2.71 1.98
N CYS A 155 -6.08 2.92 1.37
CA CYS A 155 -6.37 2.53 -0.02
C CYS A 155 -6.50 3.76 -0.91
N SER A 156 -5.73 3.82 -2.00
CA SER A 156 -5.75 4.98 -2.90
C SER A 156 -7.02 5.04 -3.77
N ASN A 157 -7.71 3.91 -3.96
CA ASN A 157 -8.90 3.84 -4.81
C ASN A 157 -10.22 4.11 -4.07
N THR A 158 -10.26 3.97 -2.75
CA THR A 158 -11.49 4.15 -1.97
C THR A 158 -12.06 5.56 -2.15
N LEU A 159 -11.19 6.56 -2.11
CA LEU A 159 -11.55 7.97 -2.21
C LEU A 159 -12.20 8.33 -3.54
N LEU A 160 -11.79 7.67 -4.64
CA LEU A 160 -12.36 7.90 -5.96
C LEU A 160 -13.78 7.34 -6.10
N HIS A 161 -14.06 6.18 -5.50
CA HIS A 161 -15.31 5.45 -5.72
C HIS A 161 -16.37 5.68 -4.64
N TYR A 162 -15.96 5.97 -3.41
CA TYR A 162 -16.85 5.97 -2.25
C TYR A 162 -16.80 7.28 -1.45
N GLY A 163 -16.03 8.26 -1.92
CA GLY A 163 -15.90 9.57 -1.30
C GLY A 163 -14.89 9.62 -0.15
N PHE A 164 -14.84 10.77 0.52
CA PHE A 164 -13.78 11.11 1.47
C PHE A 164 -14.20 10.92 2.92
N THR A 165 -13.81 9.77 3.51
CA THR A 165 -13.89 9.53 4.96
C THR A 165 -12.56 8.92 5.43
N GLU A 166 -11.72 9.74 6.04
CA GLU A 166 -10.49 9.28 6.71
C GLU A 166 -10.68 9.20 8.21
N ARG A 167 -10.11 8.16 8.81
CA ARG A 167 -10.05 7.94 10.25
C ARG A 167 -8.59 7.81 10.67
N GLN A 168 -8.33 8.14 11.93
CA GLN A 168 -7.02 7.95 12.54
C GLN A 168 -7.09 6.74 13.48
N ASP A 169 -6.11 5.86 13.37
CA ASP A 169 -5.89 4.80 14.34
C ASP A 169 -5.29 5.40 15.61
N GLU A 170 -5.93 5.16 16.75
CA GLU A 170 -5.49 5.68 18.05
C GLU A 170 -4.18 5.05 18.51
N GLN A 171 -3.92 3.78 18.14
CA GLN A 171 -2.74 3.05 18.58
C GLN A 171 -1.48 3.52 17.83
N THR A 172 -1.56 3.61 16.50
CA THR A 172 -0.40 3.94 15.66
C THR A 172 -0.34 5.41 15.25
N GLY A 173 -1.43 6.17 15.42
CA GLY A 173 -1.56 7.54 14.94
C GLY A 173 -1.64 7.66 13.42
N ARG A 174 -1.77 6.54 12.69
CA ARG A 174 -1.80 6.47 11.23
C ARG A 174 -3.21 6.67 10.69
N PHE A 175 -3.31 7.11 9.45
CA PHE A 175 -4.59 7.37 8.80
C PHE A 175 -4.97 6.23 7.86
N TYR A 176 -6.25 5.87 7.89
CA TYR A 176 -6.86 4.86 7.02
C TYR A 176 -8.20 5.38 6.50
N ASN A 177 -8.65 4.85 5.37
CA ASN A 177 -9.88 5.31 4.71
C ASN A 177 -10.86 4.18 4.38
N THR A 178 -10.51 2.94 4.71
CA THR A 178 -11.40 1.79 4.62
C THR A 178 -10.89 0.68 5.54
N THR A 179 -11.68 -0.39 5.67
CA THR A 179 -11.34 -1.56 6.47
C THR A 179 -11.62 -2.85 5.72
N ILE A 180 -10.93 -3.92 6.10
CA ILE A 180 -11.22 -5.30 5.68
C ILE A 180 -11.32 -6.14 6.94
N ASP A 181 -12.35 -6.99 7.04
CA ASP A 181 -12.46 -7.92 8.16
C ASP A 181 -11.25 -8.87 8.17
N VAL A 182 -10.72 -9.20 9.34
CA VAL A 182 -9.57 -10.12 9.45
C VAL A 182 -9.90 -11.48 8.79
N ALA A 183 -11.13 -11.97 8.99
CA ALA A 183 -11.63 -13.18 8.34
C ALA A 183 -11.77 -13.05 6.80
N GLY A 184 -11.80 -11.82 6.29
CA GLY A 184 -11.85 -11.50 4.87
C GLY A 184 -10.49 -11.62 4.16
N ILE A 185 -9.38 -11.77 4.88
CA ILE A 185 -8.04 -12.00 4.31
C ILE A 185 -7.74 -13.50 4.29
N THR A 186 -7.91 -14.11 3.12
CA THR A 186 -7.74 -15.55 2.88
C THR A 186 -7.00 -15.78 1.56
N LYS A 187 -6.56 -17.01 1.29
CA LYS A 187 -5.98 -17.39 -0.01
C LYS A 187 -6.94 -17.14 -1.20
N ALA A 188 -8.25 -17.12 -0.95
CA ALA A 188 -9.26 -16.86 -1.98
C ALA A 188 -9.43 -15.37 -2.29
N THR A 189 -9.03 -14.49 -1.37
CA THR A 189 -9.24 -13.03 -1.47
C THR A 189 -7.93 -12.25 -1.59
N VAL A 190 -6.77 -12.88 -1.39
CA VAL A 190 -5.44 -12.27 -1.50
C VAL A 190 -4.50 -13.17 -2.32
N TYR A 191 -3.56 -12.56 -3.03
CA TYR A 191 -2.40 -13.25 -3.59
C TYR A 191 -1.36 -13.44 -2.50
N SER A 192 -1.28 -14.65 -1.93
CA SER A 192 -0.44 -14.91 -0.76
C SER A 192 1.05 -14.62 -0.98
N ASP A 193 1.54 -14.76 -2.22
CA ASP A 193 2.94 -14.47 -2.55
C ASP A 193 3.28 -12.98 -2.60
N TYR A 194 2.27 -12.11 -2.56
CA TYR A 194 2.41 -10.66 -2.66
C TYR A 194 2.23 -9.93 -1.33
N ILE A 195 2.20 -10.64 -0.20
CA ILE A 195 2.13 -10.02 1.11
C ILE A 195 3.57 -9.68 1.56
N ASN A 196 3.81 -8.40 1.81
CA ASN A 196 5.11 -7.89 2.21
C ASN A 196 4.95 -7.07 3.49
N GLN A 197 5.67 -7.45 4.53
CA GLN A 197 5.86 -6.61 5.71
C GLN A 197 6.94 -5.56 5.40
N VAL A 198 6.67 -4.33 5.80
CA VAL A 198 7.58 -3.20 5.62
C VAL A 198 7.89 -2.59 6.97
N HIS A 199 9.18 -2.45 7.27
CA HIS A 199 9.69 -1.74 8.43
C HIS A 199 10.62 -0.62 7.97
N VAL A 200 10.53 0.56 8.61
CA VAL A 200 11.49 1.64 8.39
C VAL A 200 12.06 2.10 9.73
N SER A 201 13.37 1.96 9.88
CA SER A 201 14.15 2.34 11.05
C SER A 201 15.09 3.51 10.73
N LYS A 202 15.67 4.14 11.75
CA LYS A 202 16.85 4.99 11.55
C LYS A 202 18.08 4.10 11.36
N ARG A 203 19.01 4.54 10.51
CA ARG A 203 20.35 3.95 10.38
C ARG A 203 21.17 4.14 11.66
#